data_AF-J2UFV2-F1
#
_entry.id   AF-J2UFV2-F1
#
_cell.length_a   1.000
_cell.length_b   1.000
_cell.length_c   1.000
_cell.angle_alpha   90.00
_cell.angle_beta   90.00
_cell.angle_gamma   90.00
#
_symmetry.space_group_name_H-M   'P 1'
#
loop_
_entity.id
_entity.type
_entity.pdbx_description
1 polymer ?
#
loop_
_entity_poly.entity_id
_entity_poly.type
_entity_poly.pdbx_seq_one_letter_code
_entity_poly.pdbx_strand_id
1 'polypeptide(L)' 'MANDLTTSDREALLAMPDNDWFTFMDRWSSRVDRAQYRLDRLEKTGHLERRVSGEYPNLVSHYRKTSGGAA' A
#
# COMPACT_ATOMS: atom_id res chain seq x y z
N MET A 1 -11.95 16.39 1.95
CA MET A 1 -11.89 16.26 0.48
C MET A 1 -11.93 14.78 0.17
N ALA A 2 -12.99 14.29 -0.48
CA ALA A 2 -13.05 12.90 -0.92
C ALA A 2 -11.96 12.70 -1.98
N ASN A 3 -10.81 12.14 -1.57
CA ASN A 3 -9.74 11.79 -2.49
C ASN A 3 -10.21 10.55 -3.26
N ASP A 4 -10.96 10.77 -4.34
CA ASP A 4 -11.41 9.69 -5.21
C ASP A 4 -10.16 8.92 -5.70
N LEU A 5 -10.16 7.61 -5.44
CA LEU A 5 -9.11 6.73 -5.91
C LEU A 5 -9.16 6.70 -7.44
N THR A 6 -8.03 7.00 -8.08
CA THR A 6 -7.94 6.84 -9.53
C THR A 6 -8.01 5.37 -9.91
N THR A 7 -8.34 5.08 -11.18
CA THR A 7 -8.32 3.70 -11.71
C THR A 7 -7.01 2.99 -11.37
N SER A 8 -5.88 3.68 -11.54
CA SER A 8 -4.57 3.11 -11.22
C SER A 8 -4.33 2.87 -9.73
N ASP A 9 -4.98 3.61 -8.83
CA ASP A 9 -4.92 3.32 -7.39
C ASP A 9 -5.73 2.05 -7.06
N ARG A 10 -6.87 1.85 -7.73
CA ARG A 10 -7.67 0.63 -7.63
C ARG A 10 -6.93 -0.58 -8.20
N GLU A 11 -6.28 -0.44 -9.35
CA GLU A 11 -5.43 -1.49 -9.93
C GLU A 11 -4.26 -1.84 -9.02
N ALA A 12 -3.63 -0.84 -8.41
CA ALA A 12 -2.57 -1.06 -7.42
C ALA A 12 -3.10 -1.84 -6.20
N LEU A 13 -4.26 -1.44 -5.67
CA LEU A 13 -4.93 -2.18 -4.59
C LEU A 13 -5.25 -3.62 -4.98
N LEU A 14 -5.70 -3.89 -6.20
CA LEU A 14 -5.98 -5.26 -6.65
C LEU A 14 -4.71 -6.11 -6.82
N ALA A 15 -3.60 -5.48 -7.20
CA ALA A 15 -2.32 -6.18 -7.35
C ALA A 15 -1.64 -6.50 -6.01
N MET A 16 -1.91 -5.70 -4.96
CA MET A 16 -1.33 -5.87 -3.63
C MET A 16 -1.85 -7.15 -2.93
N PRO A 17 -1.07 -7.76 -2.02
CA PRO A 17 -1.52 -8.88 -1.20
C PRO A 17 -2.67 -8.52 -0.24
N ASP A 18 -3.70 -9.38 -0.16
CA ASP A 18 -4.88 -9.16 0.70
C ASP A 18 -4.73 -9.71 2.13
N ASN A 19 -3.96 -10.78 2.30
CA ASN A 19 -4.04 -11.61 3.51
C ASN A 19 -2.99 -11.32 4.59
N ASP A 20 -1.94 -10.53 4.30
CA ASP A 20 -0.88 -10.27 5.28
C ASP A 20 -0.16 -8.93 5.04
N TRP A 21 0.77 -8.60 5.93
CA TRP A 21 1.67 -7.47 5.77
C TRP A 21 2.65 -7.73 4.63
N PHE A 22 2.67 -6.82 3.67
CA PHE A 22 3.58 -6.87 2.53
C PHE A 22 4.54 -5.68 2.54
N THR A 23 5.56 -5.72 1.70
CA THR A 23 6.51 -4.62 1.56
C THR A 23 6.50 -4.10 0.13
N PHE A 24 7.09 -2.92 -0.10
CA PHE A 24 7.31 -2.43 -1.46
C PHE A 24 8.23 -3.36 -2.28
N MET A 25 9.10 -4.13 -1.63
CA MET A 25 10.02 -5.06 -2.29
C MET A 25 9.35 -6.37 -2.73
N ASP A 26 8.08 -6.58 -2.37
CA ASP A 26 7.33 -7.74 -2.84
C ASP A 26 6.95 -7.61 -4.32
N ARG A 27 6.70 -8.76 -4.98
CA ARG A 27 6.52 -8.88 -6.43
C ARG A 27 5.37 -8.02 -6.99
N TRP A 28 4.36 -7.69 -6.19
CA TRP A 28 3.24 -6.86 -6.64
C TRP A 28 3.71 -5.49 -7.18
N SER A 29 4.77 -4.91 -6.62
CA SER A 29 5.24 -3.56 -6.98
C SER A 29 5.76 -3.50 -8.41
N SER A 30 6.28 -4.61 -8.94
CA SER A 30 6.74 -4.71 -10.34
C SER A 30 5.60 -4.69 -11.37
N ARG A 31 4.36 -4.88 -10.93
CA ARG A 31 3.16 -4.91 -11.79
C ARG A 31 2.42 -3.58 -11.81
N VAL A 32 2.88 -2.59 -11.05
CA VAL A 32 2.17 -1.33 -10.81
C VAL A 32 3.07 -0.15 -11.13
N ASP A 33 2.60 0.77 -11.98
CA ASP A 33 3.31 2.02 -12.23
C ASP A 33 3.37 2.90 -10.98
N ARG A 34 4.57 3.42 -10.68
CA ARG A 34 4.83 4.28 -9.52
C ARG A 34 4.31 3.68 -8.21
N ALA A 35 4.53 2.39 -7.99
CA ALA A 35 4.01 1.65 -6.83
C ALA A 35 4.26 2.36 -5.47
N GLN A 36 5.42 2.99 -5.27
CA GLN A 36 5.72 3.72 -4.04
C GLN A 36 4.85 4.97 -3.84
N TYR A 37 4.57 5.71 -4.92
CA TYR A 37 3.64 6.85 -4.88
C TYR A 37 2.21 6.38 -4.58
N ARG A 38 1.81 5.24 -5.15
CA ARG A 38 0.49 4.64 -4.91
C ARG A 38 0.33 4.20 -3.45
N LEU A 39 1.36 3.62 -2.83
CA LEU A 39 1.35 3.30 -1.40
C LEU A 39 1.14 4.52 -0.53
N ASP A 40 1.92 5.60 -0.74
CA ASP A 40 1.79 6.84 0.04
C ASP A 40 0.38 7.43 -0.10
N ARG A 41 -0.17 7.40 -1.32
CA ARG A 41 -1.53 7.88 -1.58
C ARG A 41 -2.59 7.03 -0.88
N LEU A 42 -2.48 5.70 -0.98
CA LEU A 42 -3.41 4.75 -0.39
C LEU A 42 -3.33 4.72 1.14
N GLU A 43 -2.15 4.95 1.72
CA GLU A 43 -1.94 5.19 3.14
C GLU A 43 -2.67 6.47 3.58
N LYS A 44 -2.46 7.59 2.87
CA LYS A 44 -3.10 8.88 3.16
C LYS A 44 -4.62 8.87 3.02
N THR A 45 -5.16 8.02 2.15
CA THR A 45 -6.61 7.86 1.97
C THR A 45 -7.21 6.82 2.91
N GLY A 46 -6.40 6.17 3.76
CA GLY A 46 -6.87 5.22 4.77
C GLY A 46 -7.21 3.83 4.23
N HIS A 47 -6.75 3.48 3.02
CA HIS A 47 -6.92 2.13 2.44
C HIS A 47 -5.77 1.17 2.80
N LEU A 48 -4.64 1.71 3.29
CA LEU A 48 -3.50 0.94 3.76
C LEU A 48 -3.09 1.38 5.17
N GLU A 49 -2.73 0.41 6.00
CA GLU A 49 -1.98 0.64 7.23
C GLU A 49 -0.48 0.53 6.94
N ARG A 50 0.32 1.42 7.53
CA ARG A 50 1.78 1.33 7.49
C ARG A 50 2.35 1.10 8.87
N ARG A 51 3.31 0.18 8.97
CA ARG A 51 4.21 0.05 10.13
C ARG A 51 5.66 -0.06 9.65
N VAL A 52 6.58 0.42 10.47
CA VAL A 52 8.02 0.24 10.23
C VAL A 52 8.52 -0.79 11.24
N SER A 53 9.31 -1.75 10.77
CA SER A 53 9.95 -2.77 11.60
C SER A 53 11.45 -2.83 11.33
N GLY A 54 12.19 -3.47 12.24
CA GLY A 54 13.64 -3.61 12.16
C GLY A 54 14.40 -2.55 12.96
N GLU A 55 15.73 -2.63 12.89
CA GLU A 55 16.66 -1.73 13.55
C GLU A 55 17.54 -1.07 12.50
N TYR A 56 17.91 0.20 12.72
CA TYR A 56 18.80 0.91 11.81
C TYR A 56 20.13 0.14 11.61
N PRO A 57 20.61 -0.05 10.37
CA PRO A 57 20.12 0.52 9.09
C PRO A 57 19.06 -0.32 8.35
N ASN A 58 18.65 -1.46 8.90
CA ASN A 58 17.74 -2.43 8.28
C ASN A 58 16.26 -2.15 8.59
N LEU A 59 15.82 -0.90 8.40
CA LEU A 59 14.42 -0.53 8.58
C LEU A 59 13.59 -0.98 7.36
N VAL A 60 12.47 -1.65 7.61
CA VAL A 60 11.56 -2.14 6.57
C VAL A 60 10.17 -1.57 6.79
N SER A 61 9.61 -0.98 5.74
CA SER A 61 8.23 -0.51 5.73
C SER A 61 7.30 -1.65 5.31
N HIS A 62 6.40 -2.01 6.21
CA HIS A 62 5.35 -2.98 5.97
C HIS A 62 4.01 -2.25 5.80
N TYR A 63 3.23 -2.74 4.86
CA TYR A 63 1.92 -2.24 4.49
C TYR A 63 0.90 -3.36 4.59
N ARG A 64 -0.34 -3.03 4.93
CA ARG A 64 -1.45 -3.98 4.93
C ARG A 64 -2.70 -3.29 4.41
N LYS A 65 -3.50 -4.00 3.62
CA LYS A 65 -4.83 -3.50 3.24
C LYS A 65 -5.72 -3.40 4.46
N THR A 66 -6.29 -2.22 4.69
CA THR A 66 -7.34 -2.06 5.67
C THR A 66 -8.60 -2.75 5.14
N SER A 67 -9.23 -3.61 5.93
CA SER A 67 -10.57 -4.13 5.62
C SER A 67 -11.64 -3.04 5.59
N GLY A 68 -11.31 -1.82 6.05
CA GLY A 68 -12.18 -0.66 6.17
C GLY A 68 -12.07 0.35 5.03
N GLY A 69 -11.94 -0.10 3.78
CA GLY A 69 -12.18 0.77 2.63
C GLY A 69 -13.66 1.13 2.55
N ALA A 70 -14.10 2.10 3.36
CA ALA A 70 -15.43 2.74 3.40
C ALA A 70 -16.65 1.80 3.25
N ALA A 71 -17.28 1.47 4.38
CA ALA A 71 -18.73 1.36 4.41
C ALA A 71 -19.35 2.76 4.21
#